data_AF-H8YS45-F1
#
_entry.id   AF-H8YS45-F1
#
_cell.length_a   1.000
_cell.length_b   1.000
_cell.length_c   1.000
_cell.angle_alpha   90.00
_cell.angle_beta   90.00
_cell.angle_gamma   90.00
#
_symmetry.space_group_name_H-M   'P 1'
#
loop_
_entity.id
_entity.type
_entity.pdbx_description
1 polymer ?
#
loop_
_entity_poly.entity_id
_entity_poly.type
_entity_poly.pdbx_seq_one_letter_code
_entity_poly.pdbx_strand_id
1 'polypeptide(L)'
;FDSYMIPMNENKISDFRLLDVDNRIAVPYNSQIRMLVTAADVLHSWTIPSISVKIDATPGRLNQISFFINRTGIFFGQCSEICGANHSFMPIVMESISNDYFMKWISQMSEI
;
A
#
# COMPACT_ATOMS: atom_id res chain seq x y z
N PHE A 1 6.92 8.19 -4.17
CA PHE A 1 6.32 8.92 -3.05
C PHE A 1 6.38 8.05 -1.82
N ASP A 2 6.32 8.66 -0.64
CA ASP A 2 6.25 7.95 0.63
C ASP A 2 4.79 7.93 1.13
N SER A 3 4.45 6.92 1.92
CA SER A 3 3.11 6.73 2.48
C SER A 3 3.22 6.56 3.98
N TYR A 4 2.82 7.57 4.74
CA TYR A 4 2.85 7.61 6.20
C TYR A 4 1.46 7.52 6.79
N MET A 5 1.36 6.88 7.96
CA MET A 5 0.13 6.87 8.74
C MET A 5 -0.29 8.29 9.11
N ILE A 6 -1.57 8.63 8.93
CA ILE A 6 -2.09 9.91 9.37
C ILE A 6 -2.03 9.97 10.91
N PRO A 7 -1.40 11.00 11.51
CA PRO A 7 -1.39 11.19 12.95
C PRO A 7 -2.79 11.33 13.55
N MET A 8 -3.02 10.81 14.76
CA MET A 8 -4.34 10.81 15.40
C MET A 8 -4.95 12.21 15.60
N ASN A 9 -4.11 13.23 15.76
CA ASN A 9 -4.51 14.63 15.86
C ASN A 9 -4.95 15.25 14.53
N GLU A 10 -4.60 14.63 13.40
CA GLU A 10 -4.91 15.07 12.04
C GLU A 10 -6.02 14.22 11.37
N ASN A 11 -6.38 13.09 12.00
CA ASN A 11 -7.44 12.21 11.52
C ASN A 11 -8.79 12.94 11.42
N LYS A 12 -9.45 12.81 10.28
CA LYS A 12 -10.84 13.25 10.10
C LYS A 12 -11.79 12.23 10.73
N ILE A 13 -13.03 12.66 10.97
CA ILE A 13 -14.09 11.80 11.53
C ILE A 13 -14.36 10.56 10.65
N SER A 14 -14.11 10.66 9.35
CA SER A 14 -14.26 9.57 8.38
C SER A 14 -13.14 8.54 8.40
N ASP A 15 -12.00 8.86 9.01
CA ASP A 15 -10.77 8.11 8.83
C ASP A 15 -10.66 7.00 9.87
N PHE A 16 -10.09 5.87 9.47
CA PHE A 16 -9.83 4.74 10.34
C PHE A 16 -8.54 4.96 11.12
N ARG A 17 -8.68 4.96 12.44
CA ARG A 17 -7.56 5.06 13.39
C ARG A 17 -6.51 3.98 13.10
N LEU A 18 -5.25 4.40 12.92
CA LEU A 18 -4.07 3.57 12.61
C LEU A 18 -4.06 2.87 11.24
N LEU A 19 -5.03 3.13 10.36
CA LEU A 19 -5.14 2.47 9.07
C LEU A 19 -5.01 3.43 7.89
N ASP A 20 -5.50 4.66 8.01
CA ASP A 20 -5.37 5.64 6.94
C ASP A 20 -3.95 6.21 6.81
N VAL A 21 -3.60 6.54 5.57
CA VAL A 21 -2.31 7.09 5.16
C VAL A 21 -2.50 8.38 4.38
N ASP A 22 -1.47 9.22 4.35
CA ASP A 22 -1.44 10.46 3.58
C ASP A 22 -1.51 10.21 2.05
N ASN A 23 -0.77 9.22 1.55
CA ASN A 23 -0.66 8.89 0.13
C ASN A 23 -1.00 7.41 -0.12
N ARG A 24 -2.18 7.15 -0.69
CA ARG A 24 -2.62 5.79 -1.04
C ARG A 24 -1.98 5.35 -2.35
N ILE A 25 -1.64 4.06 -2.47
CA ILE A 25 -1.19 3.51 -3.76
C ILE A 25 -2.38 3.23 -4.67
N ALA A 26 -2.43 3.88 -5.83
CA ALA A 26 -3.45 3.61 -6.83
C ALA A 26 -3.03 2.43 -7.73
N VAL A 27 -3.99 1.56 -8.07
CA VAL A 27 -3.82 0.47 -9.05
C VAL A 27 -5.06 0.35 -9.95
N PRO A 28 -4.91 -0.07 -11.22
CA PRO A 28 -6.04 -0.30 -12.10
C PRO A 28 -6.74 -1.62 -11.78
N TYR A 29 -8.08 -1.61 -11.67
CA TYR A 29 -8.84 -2.87 -11.60
C TYR A 29 -8.84 -3.60 -12.96
N ASN A 30 -9.21 -4.88 -12.96
CA ASN A 30 -9.22 -5.77 -14.12
C ASN A 30 -7.88 -5.87 -14.87
N SER A 31 -6.78 -5.65 -14.17
CA SER A 31 -5.43 -5.74 -14.71
C SER A 31 -4.58 -6.65 -13.84
N GLN A 32 -3.71 -7.45 -14.47
CA GLN A 32 -2.73 -8.26 -13.75
C GLN A 32 -1.60 -7.36 -13.26
N ILE A 33 -1.45 -7.25 -11.94
CA ILE A 33 -0.43 -6.43 -11.30
C ILE A 33 0.71 -7.32 -10.84
N ARG A 34 1.95 -6.93 -11.12
CA ARG A 34 3.15 -7.53 -10.56
C ARG A 34 3.78 -6.54 -9.60
N MET A 35 3.88 -6.92 -8.34
CA MET A 35 4.52 -6.15 -7.29
C MET A 35 5.90 -6.74 -6.98
N LEU A 36 6.89 -5.87 -6.86
CA LEU A 36 8.23 -6.19 -6.39
C LEU A 36 8.42 -5.55 -5.02
N VAL A 37 8.82 -6.34 -4.03
CA VAL A 37 8.89 -5.92 -2.63
C VAL A 37 10.29 -6.24 -2.09
N THR A 38 10.91 -5.24 -1.47
CA THR A 38 12.20 -5.31 -0.76
C THR A 38 12.15 -4.32 0.40
N ALA A 39 13.06 -4.44 1.36
CA ALA A 39 13.26 -3.45 2.39
C ALA A 39 14.62 -2.76 2.24
N ALA A 40 14.74 -1.55 2.79
CA ALA A 40 15.98 -0.78 2.79
C ALA A 40 16.75 -0.89 4.12
N ASP A 41 16.08 -1.31 5.19
CA ASP A 41 16.60 -1.33 6.56
C ASP A 41 16.52 -2.73 7.20
N VAL A 42 15.38 -3.09 7.78
CA VAL A 42 15.13 -4.35 8.49
C VAL A 42 14.06 -5.16 7.77
N LEU A 43 13.65 -6.29 8.34
CA LEU A 43 12.54 -7.06 7.81
C LEU A 43 11.23 -6.29 8.00
N HIS A 44 10.42 -6.28 6.94
CA HIS A 44 9.01 -5.88 6.99
C HIS A 44 8.19 -6.93 6.23
N SER A 45 6.87 -6.79 6.19
CA SER A 45 6.01 -7.63 5.35
C SER A 45 4.85 -6.83 4.81
N TRP A 46 4.73 -6.76 3.48
CA TRP A 46 3.69 -6.04 2.78
C TRP A 46 2.44 -6.93 2.70
N THR A 47 1.38 -6.54 3.38
CA THR A 47 0.17 -7.37 3.53
C THR A 47 -1.09 -6.56 3.32
N ILE A 48 -1.97 -7.05 2.44
CA ILE A 48 -3.38 -6.62 2.32
C ILE A 48 -4.24 -7.90 2.38
N PRO A 49 -4.88 -8.20 3.52
CA PRO A 49 -5.60 -9.47 3.71
C PRO A 49 -6.78 -9.67 2.75
N SER A 50 -7.48 -8.60 2.41
CA SER A 50 -8.68 -8.63 1.56
C SER A 50 -8.42 -8.99 0.09
N ILE A 51 -7.17 -8.91 -0.36
CA ILE A 51 -6.70 -9.44 -1.66
C ILE A 51 -5.80 -10.68 -1.49
N SER A 52 -5.72 -11.23 -0.28
CA SER A 52 -4.90 -12.40 0.07
C SER A 52 -3.42 -12.26 -0.30
N VAL A 53 -2.89 -11.05 -0.22
CA VAL A 53 -1.46 -10.79 -0.43
C VAL A 53 -0.78 -10.59 0.91
N LYS A 54 0.27 -11.39 1.14
CA LYS A 54 1.29 -11.18 2.17
C LYS A 54 2.64 -11.55 1.55
N ILE A 55 3.59 -10.65 1.58
CA ILE A 55 4.94 -10.87 1.04
C ILE A 55 5.98 -10.15 1.89
N ASP A 56 7.01 -10.88 2.32
CA ASP A 56 8.05 -10.30 3.15
C ASP A 56 8.96 -9.37 2.33
N ALA A 57 9.30 -8.24 2.93
CA ALA A 57 10.25 -7.27 2.44
C ALA A 57 11.59 -7.53 3.14
N THR A 58 12.51 -8.19 2.45
CA THR A 58 13.80 -8.62 2.98
C THR A 58 14.92 -7.76 2.41
N PRO A 59 15.76 -7.10 3.24
CA PRO A 59 16.90 -6.34 2.75
C PRO A 59 17.82 -7.21 1.88
N GLY A 60 18.21 -6.70 0.71
CA GLY A 60 19.06 -7.41 -0.24
C GLY A 60 18.37 -8.50 -1.08
N ARG A 61 17.04 -8.66 -0.97
CA ARG A 61 16.27 -9.60 -1.79
C ARG A 61 14.98 -8.97 -2.31
N LEU A 62 14.79 -9.04 -3.62
CA LEU A 62 13.62 -8.56 -4.32
C LEU A 62 12.60 -9.69 -4.49
N ASN A 63 11.58 -9.72 -3.63
CA ASN A 63 10.49 -10.69 -3.75
C ASN A 63 9.44 -10.19 -4.75
N GLN A 64 8.79 -11.12 -5.45
CA GLN A 64 7.76 -10.82 -6.45
C GLN A 64 6.45 -11.50 -6.08
N ILE A 65 5.34 -10.79 -6.22
CA ILE A 65 3.99 -11.39 -6.23
C ILE A 65 3.17 -10.80 -7.37
N SER A 66 2.21 -11.58 -7.86
CA SER A 66 1.21 -11.08 -8.80
C SER A 66 -0.19 -11.28 -8.25
N PHE A 67 -1.05 -10.29 -8.47
CA PHE A 67 -2.44 -10.31 -8.04
C PHE A 67 -3.34 -9.62 -9.07
N PHE A 68 -4.64 -9.91 -8.97
CA PHE A 68 -5.68 -9.37 -9.84
C PHE A 68 -6.84 -8.89 -8.99
N ILE A 69 -7.32 -7.67 -9.24
CA ILE A 69 -8.45 -7.08 -8.52
C ILE A 69 -9.60 -6.87 -9.51
N ASN A 70 -10.77 -7.46 -9.24
CA ASN A 70 -11.93 -7.42 -10.13
C ASN A 70 -12.95 -6.31 -9.80
N ARG A 71 -12.67 -5.49 -8.78
CA ARG A 71 -13.57 -4.44 -8.29
C ARG A 71 -12.82 -3.18 -7.90
N THR A 72 -13.48 -2.04 -8.01
CA THR A 72 -13.00 -0.78 -7.45
C THR A 72 -13.15 -0.75 -5.94
N GLY A 73 -12.33 0.04 -5.26
CA GLY A 73 -12.46 0.25 -3.81
C GLY A 73 -11.12 0.50 -3.12
N ILE A 74 -11.20 0.73 -1.81
CA ILE A 74 -10.04 0.95 -0.95
C ILE A 74 -9.78 -0.32 -0.14
N PHE A 75 -8.53 -0.77 -0.15
CA PHE A 75 -8.07 -1.98 0.52
C PHE A 75 -7.02 -1.62 1.56
N PHE A 76 -7.21 -2.12 2.78
CA PHE A 76 -6.37 -1.81 3.92
C PHE A 76 -5.49 -3.00 4.30
N GLY A 77 -4.32 -2.68 4.82
CA GLY A 77 -3.28 -3.61 5.20
C GLY A 77 -2.38 -3.04 6.30
N GLN A 78 -1.54 -3.88 6.88
CA GLN A 78 -0.55 -3.48 7.88
C GLN A 78 0.71 -4.32 7.72
N CYS A 79 1.85 -3.80 8.21
CA CYS A 79 3.07 -4.57 8.29
C CYS A 79 2.85 -5.84 9.12
N SER A 80 3.25 -7.00 8.57
CA SER A 80 3.02 -8.32 9.19
C SER A 80 4.30 -9.03 9.63
N GLU A 81 5.38 -8.27 9.85
CA GLU A 81 6.68 -8.73 10.34
C GLU A 81 7.28 -7.69 11.30
N ILE A 82 7.78 -8.13 12.47
CA ILE A 82 8.25 -7.23 13.53
C ILE A 82 9.42 -6.35 13.03
N CYS A 83 9.25 -5.02 13.06
CA CYS A 83 10.20 -4.10 12.45
C CYS A 83 10.64 -2.93 13.36
N GLY A 84 10.39 -3.02 14.67
CA GLY A 84 10.82 -2.04 15.67
C GLY A 84 9.67 -1.30 16.36
N ALA A 85 9.97 -0.14 16.94
CA ALA A 85 9.05 0.58 17.83
C ALA A 85 7.72 0.98 17.15
N ASN A 86 7.78 1.34 15.87
CA ASN A 86 6.61 1.79 15.11
C ASN A 86 5.98 0.71 14.23
N HIS A 87 6.24 -0.57 14.54
CA HIS A 87 5.74 -1.70 13.75
C HIS A 87 4.21 -1.65 13.53
N SER A 88 3.44 -1.26 14.54
CA SER A 88 1.97 -1.15 14.46
C SER A 88 1.47 0.12 13.77
N PHE A 89 2.35 1.02 13.33
CA PHE A 89 2.04 2.37 12.86
C PHE A 89 2.49 2.63 11.42
N MET A 90 2.61 1.57 10.62
CA MET A 90 2.93 1.62 9.19
C MET A 90 1.88 0.85 8.37
N PRO A 91 0.65 1.37 8.27
CA PRO A 91 -0.41 0.75 7.50
C PRO A 91 -0.15 0.89 5.99
N ILE A 92 -0.87 0.07 5.23
CA ILE A 92 -0.82 0.04 3.77
C ILE A 92 -2.24 0.30 3.29
N VAL A 93 -2.41 1.27 2.39
CA VAL A 93 -3.71 1.55 1.77
C VAL A 93 -3.55 1.57 0.25
N MET A 94 -4.30 0.70 -0.41
CA MET A 94 -4.35 0.58 -1.86
C MET A 94 -5.74 0.97 -2.36
N GLU A 95 -5.78 1.77 -3.42
CA GLU A 95 -7.01 2.15 -4.10
C GLU A 95 -7.06 1.52 -5.49
N SER A 96 -8.10 0.72 -5.73
CA SER A 96 -8.39 0.12 -7.03
C SER A 96 -9.32 1.05 -7.81
N ILE A 97 -8.80 1.67 -8.87
CA ILE A 97 -9.47 2.68 -9.68
C ILE A 97 -9.56 2.26 -11.15
N SER A 98 -10.36 2.96 -11.96
CA SER A 98 -10.43 2.67 -13.39
C SER A 98 -9.11 3.00 -14.09
N ASN A 99 -8.85 2.35 -15.22
CA ASN A 99 -7.65 2.60 -16.01
C ASN A 99 -7.52 4.08 -16.41
N ASP A 100 -8.62 4.76 -16.76
CA ASP A 100 -8.59 6.18 -17.11
C ASP A 100 -8.16 7.08 -15.95
N TYR A 101 -8.65 6.80 -14.73
CA TYR A 101 -8.22 7.52 -13.53
C TYR A 101 -6.78 7.16 -13.16
N PHE A 102 -6.38 5.91 -13.34
CA PHE A 102 -4.99 5.48 -13.10
C PHE A 102 -4.01 6.19 -14.04
N MET A 103 -4.32 6.32 -15.32
CA MET A 103 -3.47 7.05 -16.27
C MET A 103 -3.36 8.54 -15.92
N LYS A 104 -4.45 9.17 -15.47
CA LYS A 104 -4.42 10.56 -14.96
C LYS A 104 -3.58 10.70 -13.69
N TRP A 105 -3.69 9.73 -12.78
CA TRP A 105 -2.91 9.72 -11.55
C TRP A 105 -1.41 9.56 -11.86
N ILE A 106 -1.04 8.67 -12.78
CA ILE A 106 0.34 8.51 -13.26
C ILE A 106 0.85 9.82 -13.90
N SER A 107 0.06 10.46 -14.76
CA SER A 107 0.50 11.71 -15.41
C SER A 107 0.76 12.81 -14.39
N GLN A 108 -0.14 12.98 -13.41
CA GLN A 108 0.03 13.95 -12.32
C GLN A 108 1.27 13.67 -11.47
N MET A 109 1.55 12.40 -11.18
CA MET A 109 2.74 12.00 -10.41
C MET A 109 4.05 12.14 -11.22
N SER A 110 3.98 12.10 -12.55
CA SER A 110 5.15 12.23 -13.44
C SER A 110 5.51 13.67 -13.79
N GLU A 111 4.58 14.61 -13.62
CA GLU A 111 4.81 16.05 -13.84
C GLU A 111 5.53 16.73 -12.67
N ILE A 112 5.84 15.97 -11.62
CA ILE A 112 6.61 16.38 -10.43
C ILE A 112 8.05 15.87 -10.57
#